data_AF-A0A528FLR6-F1
#
_entry.id   AF-A0A528FLR6-F1
#
_cell.length_a   1.000
_cell.length_b   1.000
_cell.length_c   1.000
_cell.angle_alpha   90.00
_cell.angle_beta   90.00
_cell.angle_gamma   90.00
#
_symmetry.space_group_name_H-M   'P 1'
#
loop_
_entity.id
_entity.type
_entity.pdbx_description
1 polymer ?
#
loop_
_entity_poly.entity_id
_entity_poly.type
_entity_poly.pdbx_seq_one_letter_code
_entity_poly.pdbx_strand_id
1 'polypeptide(L)'
;MPLRNINDLEKLKKINAALVSRVERSMDQQANAFSLFQTAISLENRVRTRTEELHSTLRRLEQSNIDLSAAKENAELANLSKTRFLAAASHDVLQPLNAAHLSVSALAEVQTSDEGKKLVRQVERSLETMEDLLRTLLDISKLDAGVVQPDIGDVSLEMLFSSLRSDFLPVAEMKGLTLKFRPVNAVVRSDRTLLRRILQNILSNALRYTRSGGVLV
;
A
#
# COMPACT_ATOMS: atom_id res chain seq x y z
N MET A 1 29.80 -97.59 -41.46
CA MET A 1 29.29 -97.34 -40.10
C MET A 1 29.66 -95.91 -39.62
N PRO A 2 28.95 -94.82 -40.02
CA PRO A 2 29.10 -93.53 -39.33
C PRO A 2 27.80 -92.74 -39.06
N LEU A 3 26.60 -93.24 -39.40
CA LEU A 3 25.36 -92.43 -39.40
C LEU A 3 24.64 -92.30 -38.04
N ARG A 4 25.02 -93.10 -37.02
CA ARG A 4 24.35 -93.10 -35.70
C ARG A 4 24.89 -92.03 -34.74
N ASN A 5 26.19 -91.72 -34.81
CA ASN A 5 26.83 -90.68 -33.98
C ASN A 5 26.40 -89.25 -34.36
N ILE A 6 26.02 -89.00 -35.62
CA ILE A 6 25.61 -87.67 -36.09
C ILE A 6 24.24 -87.29 -35.51
N ASN A 7 23.33 -88.26 -35.39
CA ASN A 7 21.96 -88.01 -34.91
C ASN A 7 21.90 -87.77 -33.39
N ASP A 8 22.75 -88.47 -32.62
CA ASP A 8 22.89 -88.21 -31.18
C ASP A 8 23.60 -86.88 -30.90
N LEU A 9 24.58 -86.50 -31.74
CA LEU A 9 25.22 -85.18 -31.68
C LEU A 9 24.23 -84.04 -31.98
N GLU A 10 23.32 -84.20 -32.94
CA GLU A 10 22.26 -83.22 -33.21
C GLU A 10 21.25 -83.09 -32.07
N LYS A 11 20.85 -84.22 -31.45
CA LYS A 11 19.97 -84.20 -30.27
C LYS A 11 20.62 -83.49 -29.08
N LEU A 12 21.88 -83.79 -28.79
CA LEU A 12 22.63 -83.11 -27.74
C LEU A 12 22.76 -81.61 -28.01
N LYS A 13 23.00 -81.20 -29.26
CA LYS A 13 23.02 -79.77 -29.64
C LYS A 13 21.66 -79.10 -29.43
N LYS A 14 20.55 -79.76 -29.79
CA LYS A 14 19.19 -79.23 -29.55
C LYS A 14 18.86 -79.09 -28.06
N ILE A 15 19.24 -80.09 -27.25
CA ILE A 15 19.01 -80.05 -25.80
C ILE A 15 19.86 -78.95 -25.17
N ASN A 16 21.14 -78.83 -25.54
CA ASN A 16 21.99 -77.75 -25.05
C ASN A 16 21.46 -76.37 -25.44
N ALA A 17 21.04 -76.18 -26.70
CA ALA A 17 20.44 -74.92 -27.15
C ALA A 17 19.15 -74.59 -26.38
N ALA A 18 18.31 -75.58 -26.09
CA ALA A 18 17.09 -75.38 -25.30
C ALA A 18 17.37 -75.03 -23.83
N LEU A 19 18.39 -75.66 -23.22
CA LEU A 19 18.82 -75.35 -21.86
C LEU A 19 19.44 -73.96 -21.76
N VAL A 20 20.31 -73.60 -22.71
CA VAL A 20 20.91 -72.26 -22.80
C VAL A 20 19.82 -71.20 -22.95
N SER A 21 18.88 -71.36 -23.88
CA SER A 21 17.78 -70.37 -24.06
C SER A 21 16.88 -70.26 -22.82
N ARG A 22 16.73 -71.34 -22.03
CA ARG A 22 15.95 -71.32 -20.79
C ARG A 22 16.71 -70.61 -19.66
N VAL A 23 18.01 -70.86 -19.53
CA VAL A 23 18.87 -70.19 -18.55
C VAL A 23 18.97 -68.70 -18.89
N GLU A 24 19.21 -68.34 -20.15
CA GLU A 24 19.24 -66.95 -20.62
C GLU A 24 17.92 -66.23 -20.31
N ARG A 25 16.77 -66.82 -20.66
CA ARG A 25 15.45 -66.23 -20.32
C ARG A 25 15.22 -66.08 -18.81
N SER A 26 15.67 -67.05 -18.02
CA SER A 26 15.56 -66.98 -16.56
C SER A 26 16.46 -65.86 -15.99
N MET A 27 17.68 -65.71 -16.52
CA MET A 27 18.61 -64.65 -16.12
C MET A 27 18.11 -63.27 -16.57
N ASP A 28 17.53 -63.16 -17.78
CA ASP A 28 16.93 -61.92 -18.29
C ASP A 28 15.71 -61.48 -17.45
N GLN A 29 14.84 -62.42 -17.07
CA GLN A 29 13.72 -62.14 -16.17
C GLN A 29 14.21 -61.69 -14.78
N GLN A 30 15.26 -62.34 -14.26
CA GLN A 30 15.82 -62.00 -12.95
C GLN A 30 16.56 -60.65 -12.97
N ALA A 31 17.27 -60.33 -14.05
CA ALA A 31 17.91 -59.04 -14.29
C ALA A 31 16.87 -57.91 -14.41
N ASN A 32 15.77 -58.14 -15.13
CA ASN A 32 14.65 -57.19 -15.21
C ASN A 32 13.98 -56.97 -13.85
N ALA A 33 13.72 -58.02 -13.07
CA ALA A 33 13.13 -57.91 -11.74
C ALA A 33 14.04 -57.14 -10.77
N PHE A 34 15.36 -57.38 -10.83
CA PHE A 34 16.34 -56.64 -10.03
C PHE A 34 16.42 -55.16 -10.43
N SER A 35 16.40 -54.84 -11.72
CA SER A 35 16.38 -53.46 -12.21
C SER A 35 15.12 -52.70 -11.76
N LEU A 36 13.95 -53.33 -11.79
CA LEU A 36 12.70 -52.76 -11.28
C LEU A 36 12.77 -52.50 -9.77
N PHE A 37 13.33 -53.44 -9.01
CA PHE A 37 13.54 -53.27 -7.56
C PHE A 37 14.51 -52.12 -7.24
N GLN A 38 15.64 -52.03 -7.95
CA GLN A 38 16.58 -50.92 -7.80
C GLN A 38 15.92 -49.57 -8.13
N THR A 39 15.10 -49.53 -9.19
CA THR A 39 14.35 -48.34 -9.59
C THR A 39 13.33 -47.94 -8.52
N ALA A 40 12.61 -48.91 -7.95
CA ALA A 40 11.63 -48.68 -6.88
C ALA A 40 12.30 -48.09 -5.63
N ILE A 41 13.41 -48.66 -5.17
CA ILE A 41 14.19 -48.12 -4.03
C ILE A 41 14.71 -46.71 -4.34
N SER A 42 15.19 -46.46 -5.56
CA SER A 42 15.67 -45.13 -5.95
C SER A 42 14.55 -44.10 -5.92
N LEU A 43 13.36 -44.45 -6.43
CA LEU A 43 12.19 -43.58 -6.41
C LEU A 43 11.71 -43.32 -4.99
N GLU A 44 11.64 -44.34 -4.14
CA GLU A 44 11.25 -44.21 -2.73
C GLU A 44 12.21 -43.27 -1.97
N ASN A 45 13.53 -43.44 -2.16
CA ASN A 45 14.51 -42.54 -1.58
C ASN A 45 14.33 -41.09 -2.09
N ARG A 46 14.07 -40.91 -3.39
CA ARG A 46 13.78 -39.57 -3.95
C ARG A 46 12.53 -38.95 -3.36
N VAL A 47 11.45 -39.71 -3.20
CA VAL A 47 10.20 -39.24 -2.57
C VAL A 47 10.45 -38.87 -1.11
N ARG A 48 11.22 -39.68 -0.37
CA ARG A 48 11.59 -39.37 1.01
C ARG A 48 12.36 -38.06 1.10
N THR A 49 13.43 -37.91 0.32
CA THR A 49 14.24 -36.68 0.30
C THR A 49 13.42 -35.46 -0.10
N ARG A 50 12.55 -35.56 -1.12
CA ARG A 50 11.68 -34.44 -1.51
C ARG A 50 10.66 -34.08 -0.43
N THR A 51 10.11 -35.08 0.27
CA THR A 51 9.19 -34.85 1.40
C THR A 51 9.90 -34.15 2.55
N GLU A 52 11.13 -34.55 2.87
CA GLU A 52 11.97 -33.91 3.89
C GLU A 52 12.32 -32.45 3.52
N GLU A 53 12.72 -32.20 2.26
CA GLU A 53 12.96 -30.86 1.73
C GLU A 53 11.70 -29.98 1.78
N LEU A 54 10.54 -30.53 1.42
CA LEU A 54 9.26 -29.82 1.45
C LEU A 54 8.89 -29.45 2.89
N HIS A 55 8.97 -30.40 3.82
CA HIS A 55 8.71 -30.14 5.24
C HIS A 55 9.69 -29.12 5.84
N SER A 56 10.95 -29.14 5.43
CA SER A 56 11.93 -28.12 5.81
C SER A 56 11.52 -26.74 5.29
N THR A 57 11.15 -26.64 4.01
CA THR A 57 10.75 -25.39 3.37
C THR A 57 9.46 -24.84 3.98
N LEU A 58 8.48 -25.69 4.24
CA LEU A 58 7.22 -25.30 4.88
C LEU A 58 7.45 -24.72 6.28
N ARG A 59 8.27 -25.37 7.11
CA ARG A 59 8.62 -24.84 8.44
C ARG A 59 9.31 -23.48 8.35
N ARG A 60 10.20 -23.28 7.37
CA ARG A 60 10.85 -21.98 7.14
C ARG A 60 9.86 -20.91 6.69
N LEU A 61 8.91 -21.27 5.82
CA LEU A 61 7.86 -20.36 5.37
C LEU A 61 6.92 -19.98 6.51
N GLU A 62 6.49 -20.94 7.32
CA GLU A 62 5.66 -20.69 8.51
C GLU A 62 6.37 -19.75 9.48
N GLN A 63 7.64 -20.01 9.80
CA GLN A 63 8.42 -19.14 10.67
C GLN A 63 8.55 -17.73 10.09
N SER A 64 8.89 -17.62 8.81
CA SER A 64 9.00 -16.31 8.14
C SER A 64 7.67 -15.56 8.11
N ASN A 65 6.54 -16.27 8.02
CA ASN A 65 5.21 -15.66 8.03
C ASN A 65 4.87 -15.14 9.42
N ILE A 66 5.17 -15.91 10.48
CA ILE A 66 5.01 -15.48 11.88
C ILE A 66 5.85 -14.23 12.14
N ASP A 67 7.14 -14.26 11.77
CA ASP A 67 8.05 -13.13 11.97
C ASP A 67 7.57 -11.89 11.21
N LEU A 68 7.12 -12.06 9.97
CA LEU A 68 6.58 -10.99 9.15
C LEU A 68 5.29 -10.41 9.74
N SER A 69 4.39 -11.26 10.23
CA SER A 69 3.13 -10.84 10.86
C SER A 69 3.41 -10.04 12.14
N ALA A 70 4.33 -10.51 12.98
CA ALA A 70 4.72 -9.80 14.20
C ALA A 70 5.42 -8.46 13.90
N ALA A 71 6.28 -8.41 12.88
CA ALA A 71 6.92 -7.18 12.45
C ALA A 71 5.90 -6.17 11.90
N LYS A 72 4.91 -6.66 11.12
CA LYS A 72 3.82 -5.83 10.60
C LYS A 72 2.97 -5.25 11.72
N GLU A 73 2.55 -6.06 12.69
CA GLU A 73 1.74 -5.62 13.83
C GLU A 73 2.48 -4.55 14.65
N ASN A 74 3.77 -4.75 14.94
CA ASN A 74 4.60 -3.75 15.62
C ASN A 74 4.70 -2.44 14.84
N ALA A 75 4.85 -2.51 13.51
CA ALA A 75 4.89 -1.33 12.66
C ALA A 75 3.54 -0.57 12.66
N GLU A 76 2.41 -1.29 12.61
CA GLU A 76 1.07 -0.70 12.68
C GLU A 76 0.81 -0.03 14.04
N LEU A 77 1.17 -0.70 15.15
CA LEU A 77 1.07 -0.14 16.50
C LEU A 77 1.92 1.13 16.67
N ALA A 78 3.16 1.11 16.16
CA ALA A 78 4.03 2.27 16.18
C ALA A 78 3.45 3.44 15.38
N ASN A 79 2.88 3.17 14.20
CA ASN A 79 2.26 4.19 13.36
C ASN A 79 1.01 4.80 14.01
N LEU A 80 0.16 3.97 14.63
CA LEU A 80 -1.01 4.42 15.37
C LEU A 80 -0.62 5.29 16.58
N SER A 81 0.40 4.87 17.34
CA SER A 81 0.92 5.63 18.49
C SER A 81 1.47 6.99 18.05
N LYS A 82 2.27 7.03 16.98
CA LYS A 82 2.80 8.27 16.39
C LYS A 82 1.67 9.22 16.00
N THR A 83 0.60 8.70 15.41
CA THR A 83 -0.54 9.51 14.97
C THR A 83 -1.35 10.07 16.13
N ARG A 84 -1.59 9.27 17.17
CA ARG A 84 -2.26 9.74 18.39
C ARG A 84 -1.43 10.81 19.11
N PHE A 85 -0.12 10.61 19.20
CA PHE A 85 0.80 11.59 19.78
C PHE A 85 0.76 12.91 19.01
N LEU A 86 0.86 12.86 17.67
CA LEU A 86 0.78 14.06 16.84
C LEU A 86 -0.59 14.75 16.94
N ALA A 87 -1.68 13.99 16.96
CA ALA A 87 -3.03 14.55 17.11
C ALA A 87 -3.25 15.23 18.47
N ALA A 88 -2.73 14.67 19.57
CA ALA A 88 -2.81 15.29 20.90
C ALA A 88 -1.94 16.55 20.97
N ALA A 89 -0.68 16.46 20.52
CA ALA A 89 0.24 17.61 20.46
C ALA A 89 -0.32 18.76 19.60
N SER A 90 -1.15 18.44 18.58
CA SER A 90 -1.82 19.44 17.76
C SER A 90 -2.67 20.40 18.57
N HIS A 91 -3.51 19.85 19.44
CA HIS A 91 -4.47 20.62 20.20
C HIS A 91 -3.74 21.51 21.20
N ASP A 92 -2.72 20.95 21.83
CA ASP A 92 -1.87 21.64 22.80
C ASP A 92 -1.01 22.74 22.17
N VAL A 93 -0.72 22.64 20.87
CA VAL A 93 -0.01 23.70 20.10
C VAL A 93 -0.97 24.71 19.48
N LEU A 94 -2.18 24.31 19.08
CA LEU A 94 -3.20 25.22 18.55
C LEU A 94 -3.75 26.18 19.61
N GLN A 95 -3.89 25.73 20.86
CA GLN A 95 -4.36 26.58 21.96
C GLN A 95 -3.48 27.83 22.20
N PRO A 96 -2.14 27.71 22.36
CA PRO A 96 -1.28 28.88 22.51
C PRO A 96 -1.22 29.72 21.23
N LEU A 97 -1.39 29.12 20.05
CA LEU A 97 -1.47 29.86 18.79
C LEU A 97 -2.73 30.74 18.72
N ASN A 98 -3.89 30.23 19.14
CA ASN A 98 -5.12 31.01 19.27
C ASN A 98 -4.98 32.15 20.28
N ALA A 99 -4.30 31.91 21.41
CA ALA A 99 -4.00 32.95 22.38
C ALA A 99 -3.07 34.04 21.80
N ALA A 100 -2.10 33.66 20.98
CA ALA A 100 -1.25 34.59 20.25
C ALA A 100 -2.06 35.42 19.24
N HIS A 101 -3.00 34.80 18.50
CA HIS A 101 -3.93 35.52 17.63
C HIS A 101 -4.74 36.56 18.39
N LEU A 102 -5.38 36.19 19.51
CA LEU A 102 -6.15 37.13 20.33
C LEU A 102 -5.29 38.31 20.83
N SER A 103 -4.05 38.03 21.23
CA SER A 103 -3.11 39.06 21.71
C SER A 103 -2.71 40.02 20.59
N VAL A 104 -2.45 39.50 19.40
CA VAL A 104 -2.08 40.32 18.23
C VAL A 104 -3.27 41.10 17.70
N SER A 105 -4.47 40.53 17.69
CA SER A 105 -5.71 41.26 17.33
C SER A 105 -6.00 42.38 18.33
N ALA A 106 -5.85 42.15 19.64
CA ALA A 106 -5.97 43.22 20.63
C ALA A 106 -4.90 44.30 20.43
N LEU A 107 -3.67 43.91 20.07
CA LEU A 107 -2.59 44.85 19.72
C LEU A 107 -2.93 45.65 18.44
N ALA A 108 -3.61 45.04 17.47
CA ALA A 108 -4.06 45.69 16.24
C ALA A 108 -5.03 46.84 16.53
N GLU A 109 -5.94 46.65 17.48
CA GLU A 109 -6.94 47.66 17.87
C GLU A 109 -6.33 48.89 18.54
N VAL A 110 -5.29 48.70 19.36
CA VAL A 110 -4.65 49.80 20.10
C VAL A 110 -3.54 50.50 19.32
N GLN A 111 -3.10 49.93 18.19
CA GLN A 111 -1.95 50.46 17.46
C GLN A 111 -2.35 51.57 16.47
N THR A 112 -1.83 52.77 16.69
CA THR A 112 -2.18 53.97 15.93
C THR A 112 -1.18 54.30 14.83
N SER A 113 0.10 53.93 15.01
CA SER A 113 1.18 54.21 14.07
C SER A 113 1.14 53.31 12.83
N ASP A 114 1.51 53.85 11.66
CA ASP A 114 1.55 53.09 10.40
C ASP A 114 2.61 51.98 10.43
N GLU A 115 3.79 52.24 10.98
CA GLU A 115 4.82 51.22 11.22
C GLU A 115 4.33 50.12 12.17
N GLY A 116 3.66 50.48 13.26
CA GLY A 116 3.09 49.50 14.19
C GLY A 116 2.03 48.62 13.53
N LYS A 117 1.13 49.22 12.75
CA LYS A 117 0.13 48.47 11.97
C LYS A 117 0.76 47.54 10.94
N LYS A 118 1.89 47.92 10.30
CA LYS A 118 2.64 47.04 9.39
C LYS A 118 3.22 45.84 10.14
N LEU A 119 3.81 46.06 11.32
CA LEU A 119 4.38 45.00 12.14
C LEU A 119 3.31 44.01 12.63
N VAL A 120 2.17 44.52 13.11
CA VAL A 120 1.02 43.67 13.51
C VAL A 120 0.58 42.77 12.35
N ARG A 121 0.33 43.33 11.16
CA ARG A 121 -0.04 42.54 9.97
C ARG A 121 1.01 41.51 9.58
N GLN A 122 2.28 41.81 9.81
CA GLN A 122 3.36 40.85 9.53
C GLN A 122 3.33 39.68 10.51
N VAL A 123 3.13 39.95 11.80
CA VAL A 123 3.00 38.91 12.83
C VAL A 123 1.75 38.06 12.60
N GLU A 124 0.60 38.68 12.29
CA GLU A 124 -0.65 37.94 11.96
C GLU A 124 -0.42 36.94 10.82
N ARG A 125 0.18 37.39 9.71
CA ARG A 125 0.50 36.50 8.58
C ARG A 125 1.44 35.36 8.95
N SER A 126 2.41 35.62 9.82
CA SER A 126 3.34 34.58 10.29
C SER A 126 2.63 33.54 11.16
N LEU A 127 1.69 33.97 12.01
CA LEU A 127 0.86 33.06 12.83
C LEU A 127 -0.08 32.23 11.95
N GLU A 128 -0.77 32.84 10.99
CA GLU A 128 -1.61 32.14 10.01
C GLU A 128 -0.82 31.08 9.24
N THR A 129 0.38 31.44 8.76
CA THR A 129 1.26 30.50 8.05
C THR A 129 1.68 29.33 8.94
N MET A 130 1.94 29.58 10.23
CA MET A 130 2.28 28.53 11.20
C MET A 130 1.09 27.61 11.47
N GLU A 131 -0.12 28.16 11.61
CA GLU A 131 -1.36 27.38 11.76
C GLU A 131 -1.57 26.44 10.58
N ASP A 132 -1.43 26.96 9.36
CA ASP A 132 -1.62 26.20 8.13
C ASP A 132 -0.60 25.07 7.98
N LEU A 133 0.68 25.34 8.29
CA LEU A 133 1.73 24.33 8.25
C LEU A 133 1.49 23.23 9.27
N LEU A 134 1.09 23.60 10.50
CA LEU A 134 0.76 22.63 11.54
C LEU A 134 -0.44 21.78 11.13
N ARG A 135 -1.55 22.39 10.70
CA ARG A 135 -2.72 21.64 10.20
C ARG A 135 -2.33 20.66 9.10
N THR A 136 -1.58 21.13 8.11
CA THR A 136 -1.16 20.30 6.97
C THR A 136 -0.32 19.11 7.41
N LEU A 137 0.67 19.31 8.29
CA LEU A 137 1.52 18.24 8.83
C LEU A 137 0.67 17.16 9.53
N LEU A 138 -0.35 17.58 10.27
CA LEU A 138 -1.22 16.70 11.02
C LEU A 138 -2.16 15.92 10.13
N ASP A 139 -2.70 16.55 9.08
CA ASP A 139 -3.53 15.84 8.11
C ASP A 139 -2.73 14.78 7.38
N ILE A 140 -1.50 15.10 6.96
CA ILE A 140 -0.58 14.13 6.35
C ILE A 140 -0.35 12.97 7.32
N SER A 141 -0.04 13.25 8.59
CA SER A 141 0.15 12.19 9.58
C SER A 141 -1.11 11.33 9.79
N LYS A 142 -2.30 11.91 9.78
CA LYS A 142 -3.56 11.17 9.93
C LYS A 142 -3.86 10.31 8.70
N LEU A 143 -3.55 10.81 7.51
CA LEU A 143 -3.72 10.10 6.24
C LEU A 143 -2.72 8.95 6.11
N ASP A 144 -1.43 9.17 6.42
CA ASP A 144 -0.36 8.15 6.36
C ASP A 144 -0.62 6.97 7.30
N ALA A 145 -1.32 7.21 8.41
CA ALA A 145 -1.71 6.16 9.33
C ALA A 145 -3.07 5.50 9.01
N GLY A 146 -3.74 5.92 7.93
CA GLY A 146 -5.02 5.35 7.50
C GLY A 146 -6.15 5.54 8.51
N VAL A 147 -6.01 6.47 9.47
CA VAL A 147 -6.98 6.68 10.56
C VAL A 147 -8.13 7.59 10.12
N VAL A 148 -7.99 8.29 9.00
CA VAL A 148 -9.06 9.07 8.38
C VAL A 148 -10.05 8.09 7.74
N GLN A 149 -11.18 7.85 8.39
CA GLN A 149 -12.32 7.15 7.80
C GLN A 149 -13.26 8.20 7.20
N PRO A 150 -13.41 8.25 5.86
CA PRO A 150 -14.33 9.19 5.22
C PRO A 150 -15.79 8.88 5.58
N ASP A 151 -16.55 9.90 5.93
CA ASP A 151 -18.00 9.78 6.13
C ASP A 151 -18.70 9.99 4.77
N ILE A 152 -18.91 8.90 4.04
CA ILE A 152 -19.44 8.94 2.67
C ILE A 152 -20.95 9.18 2.69
N GLY A 153 -21.38 10.33 2.19
CA GLY A 153 -22.78 10.69 2.05
C GLY A 153 -23.08 11.42 0.74
N ASP A 154 -24.34 11.83 0.57
CA ASP A 154 -24.77 12.63 -0.56
C ASP A 154 -24.37 14.10 -0.37
N VAL A 155 -23.61 14.63 -1.32
CA VAL A 155 -23.10 16.00 -1.29
C VAL A 155 -23.65 16.77 -2.49
N SER A 156 -24.50 17.76 -2.22
CA SER A 156 -24.94 18.73 -3.22
C SER A 156 -23.78 19.65 -3.61
N LEU A 157 -23.36 19.57 -4.88
CA LEU A 157 -22.31 20.43 -5.42
C LEU A 157 -22.77 21.89 -5.50
N GLU A 158 -24.06 22.14 -5.70
CA GLU A 158 -24.62 23.50 -5.71
C GLU A 158 -24.37 24.22 -4.38
N MET A 159 -24.75 23.58 -3.26
CA MET A 159 -24.53 24.14 -1.93
C MET A 159 -23.04 24.27 -1.60
N LEU A 160 -22.24 23.29 -1.99
CA LEU A 160 -20.79 23.31 -1.74
C LEU A 160 -20.12 24.47 -2.50
N PHE A 161 -20.41 24.62 -3.78
CA PHE A 161 -19.85 25.69 -4.61
C PHE A 161 -20.36 27.06 -4.20
N SER A 162 -21.63 27.19 -3.79
CA SER A 162 -22.15 28.44 -3.24
C SER A 162 -21.39 28.87 -1.98
N SER A 163 -21.08 27.94 -1.08
CA SER A 163 -20.29 28.24 0.11
C SER A 163 -18.86 28.65 -0.25
N LEU A 164 -18.19 27.91 -1.14
CA LEU A 164 -16.84 28.25 -1.59
C LEU A 164 -16.79 29.59 -2.31
N ARG A 165 -17.82 29.91 -3.09
CA ARG A 165 -17.95 31.21 -3.75
C ARG A 165 -17.99 32.34 -2.72
N SER A 166 -18.79 32.20 -1.68
CA SER A 166 -18.89 33.21 -0.61
C SER A 166 -17.55 33.45 0.08
N ASP A 167 -16.79 32.38 0.34
CA ASP A 167 -15.51 32.46 1.04
C ASP A 167 -14.41 33.13 0.20
N PHE A 168 -14.36 32.83 -1.11
CA PHE A 168 -13.21 33.20 -1.96
C PHE A 168 -13.46 34.38 -2.89
N LEU A 169 -14.71 34.81 -3.09
CA LEU A 169 -15.01 35.98 -3.93
C LEU A 169 -14.32 37.26 -3.41
N PRO A 170 -14.34 37.59 -2.09
CA PRO A 170 -13.63 38.77 -1.57
C PRO A 170 -12.12 38.69 -1.80
N VAL A 171 -11.54 37.50 -1.66
CA VAL A 171 -10.10 37.27 -1.86
C VAL A 171 -9.70 37.49 -3.33
N ALA A 172 -10.53 37.04 -4.26
CA ALA A 172 -10.33 37.27 -5.69
C ALA A 172 -10.46 38.76 -6.04
N GLU A 173 -11.46 39.45 -5.49
CA GLU A 173 -11.71 40.88 -5.72
C GLU A 173 -10.55 41.74 -5.20
N MET A 174 -10.03 41.48 -4.00
CA MET A 174 -8.85 42.18 -3.48
C MET A 174 -7.61 42.04 -4.37
N LYS A 175 -7.53 40.96 -5.15
CA LYS A 175 -6.45 40.70 -6.12
C LYS A 175 -6.75 41.20 -7.53
N GLY A 176 -7.94 41.78 -7.77
CA GLY A 176 -8.39 42.17 -9.10
C GLY A 176 -8.61 40.97 -10.04
N LEU A 177 -8.90 39.79 -9.50
CA LEU A 177 -9.16 38.57 -10.25
C LEU A 177 -10.67 38.30 -10.38
N THR A 178 -11.08 37.76 -11.53
CA THR A 178 -12.44 37.27 -11.71
C THR A 178 -12.57 35.84 -11.15
N LEU A 179 -13.55 35.58 -10.29
CA LEU A 179 -13.87 34.23 -9.83
C LEU A 179 -15.27 33.82 -10.31
N LYS A 180 -15.34 32.75 -11.10
CA LYS A 180 -16.61 32.22 -11.65
C LYS A 180 -16.79 30.76 -11.27
N PHE A 181 -18.02 30.41 -10.90
CA PHE A 181 -18.44 29.02 -10.70
C PHE A 181 -19.47 28.67 -11.77
N ARG A 182 -19.26 27.56 -12.47
CA ARG A 182 -20.28 26.95 -13.34
C ARG A 182 -21.47 26.51 -12.48
N PRO A 183 -22.71 26.88 -12.85
CA PRO A 183 -23.89 26.32 -12.21
C PRO A 183 -23.88 24.80 -12.35
N VAL A 184 -24.08 24.09 -11.24
CA VAL A 184 -24.11 22.63 -11.21
C VAL A 184 -25.19 22.16 -10.24
N ASN A 185 -26.10 21.33 -10.72
CA ASN A 185 -27.17 20.71 -9.93
C ASN A 185 -26.94 19.21 -9.82
N ALA A 186 -25.73 18.82 -9.43
CA ALA A 186 -25.35 17.43 -9.25
C ALA A 186 -25.14 17.11 -7.77
N VAL A 187 -25.50 15.88 -7.41
CA VAL A 187 -25.21 15.28 -6.10
C VAL A 187 -24.15 14.21 -6.32
N VAL A 188 -23.09 14.25 -5.53
CA VAL A 188 -22.00 13.26 -5.58
C VAL A 188 -21.93 12.50 -4.26
N ARG A 189 -21.46 11.25 -4.32
CA ARG A 189 -21.26 10.43 -3.13
C ARG A 189 -19.83 10.62 -2.61
N SER A 190 -19.67 11.34 -1.51
CA SER A 190 -18.35 11.70 -0.95
C SER A 190 -18.47 12.12 0.50
N ASP A 191 -17.34 12.26 1.18
CA ASP A 191 -17.26 13.03 2.42
C ASP A 191 -17.30 14.53 2.11
N ARG A 192 -18.29 15.23 2.67
CA ARG A 192 -18.52 16.68 2.45
C ARG A 192 -17.34 17.52 2.92
N THR A 193 -16.77 17.18 4.07
CA THR A 193 -15.71 17.94 4.72
C THR A 193 -14.40 17.78 3.96
N LEU A 194 -14.05 16.54 3.63
CA LEU A 194 -12.84 16.24 2.85
C LEU A 194 -12.93 16.83 1.44
N LEU A 195 -14.09 16.70 0.76
CA LEU A 195 -14.28 17.27 -0.57
C LEU A 195 -14.16 18.80 -0.55
N ARG A 196 -14.80 19.46 0.42
CA ARG A 196 -14.65 20.92 0.60
C ARG A 196 -13.19 21.30 0.76
N ARG A 197 -12.46 20.58 1.59
CA ARG A 197 -11.05 20.87 1.89
C ARG A 197 -10.15 20.74 0.66
N ILE A 198 -10.37 19.72 -0.15
CA ILE A 198 -9.67 19.54 -1.44
C ILE A 198 -9.92 20.77 -2.33
N LEU A 199 -11.18 21.16 -2.50
CA LEU A 199 -11.55 22.29 -3.34
C LEU A 199 -11.01 23.63 -2.79
N GLN A 200 -11.02 23.84 -1.47
CA GLN A 200 -10.42 25.01 -0.84
C GLN A 200 -8.92 25.12 -1.13
N ASN A 201 -8.18 24.01 -1.02
CA ASN A 201 -6.75 24.00 -1.32
C ASN A 201 -6.48 24.29 -2.81
N ILE A 202 -7.26 23.69 -3.71
CA ILE A 202 -7.13 23.95 -5.15
C ILE A 202 -7.44 25.42 -5.46
N LEU A 203 -8.53 25.96 -4.92
CA LEU A 203 -8.96 27.32 -5.18
C LEU A 203 -8.01 28.36 -4.57
N SER A 204 -7.55 28.13 -3.34
CA SER A 204 -6.52 28.94 -2.69
C SER A 204 -5.26 29.00 -3.54
N ASN A 205 -4.79 27.84 -4.04
CA ASN A 205 -3.64 27.79 -4.94
C ASN A 205 -3.92 28.53 -6.26
N ALA A 206 -5.08 28.32 -6.87
CA ALA A 206 -5.44 29.00 -8.12
C ALA A 206 -5.40 30.52 -7.97
N LEU A 207 -5.97 31.08 -6.89
CA LEU A 207 -5.94 32.51 -6.61
C LEU A 207 -4.57 33.01 -6.14
N ARG A 208 -3.76 32.15 -5.50
CA ARG A 208 -2.38 32.48 -5.10
C ARG A 208 -1.48 32.69 -6.30
N TYR A 209 -1.58 31.83 -7.31
CA TYR A 209 -0.65 31.79 -8.44
C TYR A 209 -1.15 32.52 -9.70
N THR A 210 -2.43 32.90 -9.76
CA THR A 210 -2.95 33.72 -10.86
C THR A 210 -2.62 35.19 -10.64
N ARG A 211 -1.90 35.82 -11.58
CA ARG A 211 -1.50 37.23 -11.51
C ARG A 211 -2.50 38.19 -12.16
N SER A 212 -3.21 37.75 -13.20
CA SER A 212 -4.20 38.54 -13.94
C SER A 212 -5.24 37.61 -14.58
N GLY A 213 -6.42 38.15 -14.91
CA GLY A 213 -7.53 37.38 -15.47
C GLY A 213 -8.45 36.83 -14.38
N GLY A 214 -8.59 35.51 -14.29
CA GLY A 214 -9.51 34.89 -13.34
C GLY A 214 -9.44 33.37 -13.23
N VAL A 215 -10.17 32.83 -12.26
CA VAL A 215 -10.32 31.40 -11.99
C VAL A 215 -11.75 30.97 -12.32
N LEU A 216 -11.88 29.88 -13.08
CA LEU A 216 -13.16 29.24 -13.37
C LEU A 216 -13.18 27.88 -12.66
N VAL A 217 -14.22 27.67 -11.87
CA VAL A 217 -14.56 26.40 -11.21
C VAL A 217 -15.76 25.78 -11.90
#